data_AF-A0AAN8WLJ3-F1
#
_entry.id   AF-A0AAN8WLJ3-F1
#
_cell.length_a   1.000
_cell.length_b   1.000
_cell.length_c   1.000
_cell.angle_alpha   90.00
_cell.angle_beta   90.00
_cell.angle_gamma   90.00
#
_symmetry.space_group_name_H-M   'P 1'
#
loop_
_entity.id
_entity.type
_entity.pdbx_description
1 polymer ?
#
loop_
_entity_poly.entity_id
_entity_poly.type
_entity_poly.pdbx_seq_one_letter_code
_entity_poly.pdbx_strand_id
1 'polypeptide(L)'
;LYDYPGVKLVEKKEDESGVLVYFDQLTEIEVCPTVAAYRVNKVAFQKPAPVIVYDYYDTSRQARQFYRALPATLCDICDLDECDPGQCQNQIIELNRQQQDPKDLEMPATIVEISGASVITPSSVNTLCVLLLAVIILQHP
;
A
#
# COMPACT_ATOMS: atom_id res chain seq x y z
N LEU A 1 18.41 11.88 13.37
CA LEU A 1 19.72 11.73 12.69
C LEU A 1 20.75 12.79 13.15
N TYR A 2 20.33 13.98 13.57
CA TYR A 2 21.25 15.00 14.13
C TYR A 2 21.83 14.67 15.52
N ASP A 3 21.25 13.70 16.23
CA ASP A 3 21.66 13.31 17.59
C ASP A 3 22.84 12.30 17.61
N TYR A 4 23.35 11.91 16.44
CA TYR A 4 24.46 10.96 16.37
C TYR A 4 25.81 11.67 16.48
N PRO A 5 26.78 11.11 17.23
CA PRO A 5 28.12 11.69 17.36
C PRO A 5 28.79 11.93 16.00
N GLY A 6 29.36 13.13 15.83
CA GLY A 6 30.10 13.51 14.63
C GLY A 6 29.23 13.85 13.41
N VAL A 7 27.91 13.67 13.46
CA VAL A 7 27.00 14.12 12.39
C VAL A 7 26.80 15.63 12.50
N LYS A 8 27.21 16.37 11.47
CA LYS A 8 27.15 17.84 11.42
C LYS A 8 25.92 18.35 10.69
N LEU A 9 25.54 17.68 9.60
CA LEU A 9 24.46 18.10 8.73
C LEU A 9 23.80 16.89 8.09
N VAL A 10 22.49 16.99 7.87
CA VAL A 10 21.71 16.00 7.15
C VAL A 10 20.86 16.70 6.11
N GLU A 11 21.12 16.41 4.84
CA GLU A 11 20.37 16.97 3.72
C GLU A 11 19.58 15.88 3.02
N LYS A 12 18.41 16.23 2.48
CA LYS A 12 17.74 15.38 1.50
C LYS A 12 18.45 15.57 0.16
N LYS A 13 18.58 14.48 -0.60
CA LYS A 13 18.96 14.60 -2.01
C LYS A 13 17.90 15.38 -2.77
N GLU A 14 18.31 16.09 -3.82
CA GLU A 14 17.45 16.91 -4.66
C GLU A 14 16.29 16.11 -5.28
N ASP A 15 16.54 14.83 -5.60
CA ASP A 15 15.54 13.90 -6.14
C ASP A 15 14.67 13.24 -5.06
N GLU A 16 14.80 13.66 -3.80
CA GLU A 16 14.14 13.12 -2.61
C GLU A 16 14.31 11.60 -2.40
N SER A 17 15.20 10.94 -3.16
CA SER A 17 15.37 9.47 -3.15
C SER A 17 16.33 8.97 -2.09
N GLY A 18 16.92 9.87 -1.30
CA GLY A 18 17.86 9.54 -0.25
C GLY A 18 18.28 10.74 0.57
N VAL A 19 19.29 10.52 1.41
CA VAL A 19 19.84 11.52 2.33
C VAL A 19 21.36 11.58 2.19
N LEU A 20 21.91 12.77 2.40
CA LEU A 20 23.34 13.02 2.55
C LEU A 20 23.60 13.29 4.03
N VAL A 21 24.52 12.52 4.62
CA VAL A 21 24.90 12.63 6.02
C VAL A 21 26.34 13.10 6.09
N TYR A 22 26.55 14.31 6.57
CA TYR A 22 27.86 14.92 6.68
C TYR A 22 28.43 14.66 8.07
N PHE A 23 29.59 14.02 8.12
CA PHE A 23 30.35 13.86 9.35
C PHE A 23 31.46 14.92 9.42
N ASP A 24 31.77 15.41 10.62
CA ASP A 24 32.94 16.28 10.82
C ASP A 24 34.24 15.55 10.46
N GLN A 25 34.34 14.28 10.86
CA GLN A 25 35.41 13.36 10.49
C GLN A 25 34.96 11.92 10.74
N LEU A 26 35.56 10.97 10.02
CA LEU A 26 35.44 9.55 10.32
C LEU A 26 36.73 9.07 11.00
N THR A 27 36.58 8.27 12.05
CA THR A 27 37.71 7.70 12.82
C THR A 27 37.54 6.19 12.91
N GLU A 28 38.43 5.51 13.64
CA GLU A 28 38.30 4.08 13.93
C GLU A 28 37.10 3.76 14.85
N ILE A 29 36.50 4.77 15.48
CA ILE A 29 35.31 4.62 16.31
C ILE A 29 34.08 4.45 15.41
N GLU A 30 33.38 3.33 15.59
CA GLU A 30 32.15 3.03 14.86
C GLU A 30 31.01 3.96 15.27
N VAL A 31 30.28 4.47 14.27
CA VAL A 31 29.06 5.26 14.45
C VAL A 31 27.97 4.68 13.56
N CYS A 32 26.79 4.41 14.12
CA CYS A 32 25.70 3.71 13.43
C CYS A 32 24.41 4.55 13.36
N PRO A 33 24.35 5.62 12.53
CA PRO A 33 23.12 6.39 12.36
C PRO A 33 22.00 5.55 11.74
N THR A 34 20.83 5.54 12.37
CA THR A 34 19.63 4.88 11.83
C THR A 34 18.82 5.86 10.97
N VAL A 35 18.62 5.51 9.70
CA VAL A 35 17.76 6.25 8.76
C VAL A 35 16.42 5.53 8.63
N ALA A 36 15.33 6.23 8.92
CA ALA A 36 13.97 5.75 8.69
C ALA A 36 13.39 6.37 7.42
N ALA A 37 12.66 5.58 6.64
CA ALA A 37 12.01 6.01 5.41
C ALA A 37 10.65 5.33 5.24
N TYR A 38 9.75 5.99 4.51
CA TYR A 38 8.44 5.45 4.15
C TYR A 38 8.40 5.08 2.67
N ARG A 39 7.67 4.01 2.35
CA ARG A 39 7.39 3.62 0.97
C ARG A 39 6.22 4.47 0.45
N VAL A 40 6.52 5.46 -0.38
CA VAL A 40 5.52 6.37 -0.96
C VAL A 40 4.94 5.86 -2.29
N ASN A 41 5.70 5.03 -3.01
CA ASN A 41 5.31 4.50 -4.31
C ASN A 41 5.25 2.97 -4.31
N LYS A 42 4.28 2.44 -5.07
CA LYS A 42 4.09 1.03 -5.35
C LYS A 42 5.13 0.56 -6.38
N VAL A 43 6.21 -0.07 -5.92
CA VAL A 43 7.28 -0.62 -6.78
C VAL A 43 7.49 -2.09 -6.47
N ALA A 44 7.59 -2.95 -7.50
CA ALA A 44 7.96 -4.36 -7.39
C ALA A 44 9.34 -4.60 -8.05
N PHE A 45 9.92 -5.77 -7.82
CA PHE A 45 11.24 -6.15 -8.36
C PHE A 45 12.33 -5.11 -8.05
N GLN A 46 12.31 -4.56 -6.83
CA GLN A 46 13.25 -3.53 -6.41
C GLN A 46 14.69 -4.04 -6.54
N LYS A 47 15.53 -3.25 -7.21
CA LYS A 47 16.97 -3.51 -7.26
C LYS A 47 17.63 -3.10 -5.93
N PRO A 48 18.72 -3.76 -5.52
CA PRO A 48 19.50 -3.32 -4.36
C PRO A 48 19.98 -1.87 -4.53
N ALA A 49 19.91 -1.08 -3.46
CA ALA A 49 20.35 0.30 -3.43
C ALA A 49 21.69 0.43 -2.68
N PRO A 50 22.58 1.35 -3.10
CA PRO A 50 23.87 1.53 -2.44
C PRO A 50 23.79 2.50 -1.26
N VAL A 51 24.60 2.23 -0.24
CA VAL A 51 25.13 3.21 0.72
C VAL A 51 26.57 3.47 0.30
N ILE A 52 26.93 4.75 0.14
CA ILE A 52 28.27 5.16 -0.27
C ILE A 52 28.80 6.10 0.81
N VAL A 53 30.01 5.80 1.29
CA VAL A 53 30.76 6.68 2.19
C VAL A 53 32.04 7.07 1.44
N TYR A 54 32.36 8.35 1.43
CA TYR A 54 33.54 8.87 0.76
C TYR A 54 34.14 10.03 1.54
N ASP A 55 35.45 10.18 1.43
CA ASP A 55 36.14 11.38 1.91
C ASP A 55 35.77 12.56 1.00
N TYR A 56 35.29 13.64 1.59
CA TYR A 56 34.82 14.81 0.87
C TYR A 56 35.94 15.53 0.09
N TYR A 57 37.18 15.47 0.57
CA TYR A 57 38.34 16.12 -0.04
C TYR A 57 39.14 15.18 -0.95
N ASP A 58 39.03 13.87 -0.76
CA ASP A 58 39.69 12.85 -1.57
C ASP A 58 38.73 11.71 -1.95
N THR A 59 37.95 11.91 -3.02
CA THR A 59 36.93 10.93 -3.46
C THR A 59 37.51 9.60 -3.93
N SER A 60 38.84 9.46 -4.06
CA SER A 60 39.46 8.15 -4.29
C SER A 60 39.32 7.22 -3.08
N ARG A 61 39.13 7.79 -1.88
CA ARG A 61 38.87 7.08 -0.63
C ARG A 61 37.36 6.95 -0.43
N GLN A 62 36.82 5.82 -0.87
CA GLN A 62 35.41 5.52 -0.71
C GLN A 62 35.14 4.05 -0.45
N ALA A 63 34.03 3.78 0.21
CA ALA A 63 33.45 2.45 0.37
C ALA A 63 32.00 2.46 -0.09
N ARG A 64 31.54 1.32 -0.60
CA ARG A 64 30.17 1.13 -1.05
C ARG A 64 29.65 -0.21 -0.55
N GLN A 65 28.44 -0.20 -0.01
CA GLN A 65 27.70 -1.41 0.36
C GLN A 65 26.30 -1.35 -0.22
N PHE A 66 25.77 -2.47 -0.69
CA PHE A 66 24.38 -2.55 -1.16
C PHE A 66 23.48 -3.12 -0.07
N TYR A 67 22.27 -2.55 0.07
CA TYR A 67 21.19 -3.09 0.87
C TYR A 67 20.00 -3.46 -0.02
N ARG A 68 19.17 -4.38 0.48
CA ARG A 68 17.88 -4.72 -0.14
C ARG A 68 16.77 -4.18 0.74
N ALA A 69 15.87 -3.42 0.15
CA ALA A 69 14.61 -3.10 0.78
C ALA A 69 13.79 -4.39 0.97
N LEU A 70 12.79 -4.33 1.86
CA LEU A 70 11.81 -5.40 1.95
C LEU A 70 11.16 -5.60 0.58
N PRO A 71 11.24 -6.82 0.00
CA PRO A 71 10.75 -7.06 -1.35
C PRO A 71 9.24 -6.87 -1.39
N ALA A 72 8.75 -6.31 -2.49
CA ALA A 72 7.32 -6.34 -2.80
C ALA A 72 7.12 -7.10 -4.11
N THR A 73 6.15 -7.99 -4.12
CA THR A 73 5.72 -8.71 -5.31
C THR A 73 4.75 -7.85 -6.12
N LEU A 74 4.44 -8.26 -7.36
CA LEU A 74 3.39 -7.61 -8.14
C LEU A 74 2.04 -7.70 -7.44
N CYS A 75 1.71 -8.85 -6.86
CA CYS A 75 0.44 -9.08 -6.18
C CYS A 75 0.28 -8.24 -4.90
N ASP A 76 1.39 -7.81 -4.28
CA ASP A 76 1.36 -6.88 -3.15
C ASP A 76 1.04 -5.43 -3.54
N ILE A 77 1.10 -5.10 -4.83
CA ILE A 77 1.07 -3.71 -5.30
C ILE A 77 0.03 -3.42 -6.39
N CYS A 78 -0.35 -4.40 -7.21
CA CYS A 78 -1.36 -4.21 -8.22
C CYS A 78 -2.73 -4.03 -7.55
N ASP A 79 -3.57 -3.20 -8.15
CA ASP A 79 -4.98 -3.15 -7.79
C ASP A 79 -5.69 -4.36 -8.43
N LEU A 80 -6.82 -4.79 -7.84
CA LEU A 80 -7.45 -6.09 -8.16
C LEU A 80 -7.79 -6.27 -9.65
N ASP A 81 -8.07 -5.18 -10.34
CA ASP A 81 -8.39 -5.11 -11.77
C ASP A 81 -7.14 -5.06 -12.67
N GLU A 82 -5.97 -4.72 -12.11
CA GLU A 82 -4.68 -4.70 -12.80
C GLU A 82 -3.87 -5.99 -12.61
N CYS A 83 -4.14 -6.72 -11.51
CA CYS A 83 -3.45 -7.96 -11.19
C CYS A 83 -3.76 -9.06 -12.20
N ASP A 84 -2.71 -9.74 -12.71
CA ASP A 84 -2.91 -10.98 -13.49
C ASP A 84 -3.48 -12.07 -12.56
N PRO A 85 -4.73 -12.52 -12.78
CA PRO A 85 -5.35 -13.51 -11.93
C PRO A 85 -4.61 -14.85 -11.95
N GLY A 86 -3.90 -15.17 -13.03
CA GLY A 86 -3.08 -16.38 -13.13
C GLY A 86 -1.85 -16.35 -12.22
N GLN A 87 -1.34 -15.17 -11.87
CA GLN A 87 -0.16 -14.98 -11.01
C GLN A 87 -0.55 -14.71 -9.55
N CYS A 88 -1.69 -14.04 -9.33
CA CYS A 88 -2.13 -13.57 -8.01
C CYS A 88 -3.33 -14.32 -7.43
N GLN A 89 -3.65 -15.50 -7.97
CA GLN A 89 -4.84 -16.31 -7.63
C GLN A 89 -5.10 -16.43 -6.11
N ASN A 90 -4.07 -16.76 -5.33
CA ASN A 90 -4.21 -16.94 -3.88
C ASN A 90 -4.54 -15.63 -3.15
N GLN A 91 -3.96 -14.52 -3.59
CA GLN A 91 -4.16 -13.21 -2.97
C GLN A 91 -5.53 -12.63 -3.34
N ILE A 92 -5.99 -12.86 -4.58
CA ILE A 92 -7.36 -12.53 -5.00
C ILE A 92 -8.39 -13.34 -4.21
N ILE A 93 -8.15 -14.65 -4.01
CA ILE A 93 -9.05 -15.48 -3.19
C ILE A 93 -9.12 -14.97 -1.76
N GLU A 94 -7.98 -14.63 -1.14
CA GLU A 94 -7.96 -14.13 0.24
C GLU A 94 -8.63 -12.75 0.38
N LEU A 95 -8.36 -11.82 -0.53
CA LEU A 95 -9.03 -10.50 -0.54
C LEU A 95 -10.54 -10.63 -0.73
N ASN A 96 -10.99 -11.51 -1.62
CA ASN A 96 -12.41 -11.80 -1.80
C ASN A 96 -13.03 -12.42 -0.54
N ARG A 97 -12.29 -13.28 0.18
CA ARG A 97 -12.73 -13.86 1.46
C ARG A 97 -12.87 -12.78 2.54
N GLN A 98 -11.94 -11.84 2.62
CA GLN A 98 -11.99 -10.73 3.57
C GLN A 98 -13.15 -9.78 3.27
N GLN A 99 -13.40 -9.42 2.00
CA GLN A 99 -14.58 -8.64 1.62
C GLN A 99 -15.90 -9.34 1.95
N GLN A 100 -15.88 -10.67 2.05
CA GLN A 100 -17.02 -11.50 2.40
C GLN A 100 -17.10 -11.81 3.92
N ASP A 101 -16.14 -11.32 4.73
CA ASP A 101 -16.21 -11.50 6.19
C ASP A 101 -17.36 -10.62 6.74
N PRO A 102 -18.41 -11.22 7.33
CA PRO A 102 -19.58 -10.49 7.82
C PRO A 102 -19.26 -9.43 8.89
N LYS A 103 -18.09 -9.48 9.55
CA LYS A 103 -17.68 -8.49 10.56
C LYS A 103 -17.38 -7.10 9.99
N ASP A 104 -16.96 -7.00 8.74
CA ASP A 104 -16.72 -5.71 8.08
C ASP A 104 -18.03 -5.10 7.53
N LEU A 105 -19.08 -5.91 7.39
CA LEU A 105 -20.42 -5.46 7.03
C LEU A 105 -21.16 -4.81 8.22
N GLU A 106 -20.75 -5.12 9.46
CA GLU A 106 -21.35 -4.59 10.71
C GLU A 106 -20.73 -3.28 11.20
N MET A 107 -19.64 -2.80 10.59
CA MET A 107 -19.14 -1.43 10.77
C MET A 107 -18.87 -0.76 9.42
N PRO A 108 -19.92 -0.32 8.70
CA PRO A 108 -19.70 0.55 7.56
C PRO A 108 -19.04 1.86 8.05
N ALA A 109 -17.94 2.26 7.40
CA ALA A 109 -17.38 3.59 7.59
C ALA A 109 -18.51 4.62 7.37
N THR A 110 -18.95 5.27 8.44
CA THR A 110 -20.09 6.19 8.37
C THR A 110 -19.62 7.45 7.67
N ILE A 111 -19.93 7.58 6.39
CA ILE A 111 -19.85 8.88 5.71
C ILE A 111 -20.96 9.73 6.31
N VAL A 112 -20.59 10.68 7.17
CA VAL A 112 -21.51 11.71 7.66
C VAL A 112 -21.77 12.66 6.49
N GLU A 113 -22.74 12.33 5.65
CA GLU A 113 -23.29 13.30 4.70
C GLU A 113 -24.15 14.30 5.47
N ILE A 114 -23.62 15.51 5.65
CA ILE A 114 -24.41 16.66 6.08
C ILE A 114 -25.13 17.20 4.84
N SER A 115 -26.31 16.66 4.53
CA SER A 115 -27.31 17.41 3.77
C SER A 115 -28.72 16.95 4.14
N GLY A 116 -29.58 17.93 4.44
CA GLY A 116 -30.87 17.73 5.06
C GLY A 116 -31.97 17.20 4.13
N ALA A 117 -32.86 16.42 4.74
CA ALA A 117 -34.30 16.23 4.47
C ALA A 117 -34.75 15.70 3.10
N SER A 118 -35.26 14.46 3.08
CA SER A 118 -36.71 14.18 3.19
C SER A 118 -37.01 12.68 3.06
N VAL A 119 -37.96 12.22 3.87
CA VAL A 119 -38.38 10.83 4.08
C VAL A 119 -39.30 10.33 2.96
N ILE A 120 -39.04 9.14 2.41
CA ILE A 120 -40.05 8.33 1.69
C ILE A 120 -39.89 6.86 2.09
N THR A 121 -40.90 6.30 2.74
CA THR A 121 -40.98 4.88 3.18
C THR A 121 -41.66 4.00 2.12
N PRO A 122 -41.22 2.75 1.86
CA PRO A 122 -41.94 1.83 0.99
C PRO A 122 -42.80 0.85 1.79
N SER A 123 -44.12 0.87 1.59
CA SER A 123 -45.04 -0.20 2.01
C SER A 123 -45.52 -1.01 0.81
N SER A 124 -45.17 -2.30 0.81
CA SER A 124 -45.93 -3.45 0.27
C SER A 124 -46.48 -3.38 -1.17
N VAL A 125 -45.77 -4.02 -2.11
CA VAL A 125 -46.41 -4.58 -3.32
C VAL A 125 -45.83 -5.97 -3.58
N ASN A 126 -46.41 -6.99 -2.96
CA ASN A 126 -46.05 -8.39 -3.13
C ASN A 126 -47.32 -9.19 -3.38
N THR A 127 -47.95 -9.03 -4.56
CA THR A 127 -49.18 -9.77 -4.89
C THR A 127 -49.53 -9.84 -6.39
N LEU A 128 -48.59 -9.66 -7.32
CA LEU A 128 -48.90 -9.79 -8.76
C LEU A 128 -48.30 -11.02 -9.46
N CYS A 129 -47.40 -11.78 -8.82
CA CYS A 129 -46.66 -12.85 -9.50
C CYS A 129 -47.35 -14.24 -9.47
N VAL A 130 -48.42 -14.42 -8.70
CA VAL A 130 -49.04 -15.75 -8.51
C VAL A 130 -50.15 -16.04 -9.53
N LEU A 131 -50.73 -15.02 -10.17
CA LEU A 131 -51.85 -15.20 -11.11
C LEU A 131 -51.44 -15.58 -12.53
N LEU A 132 -50.20 -15.32 -12.94
CA LEU A 132 -49.72 -15.62 -14.30
C LEU A 132 -49.34 -17.10 -14.50
N LEU A 133 -48.99 -17.83 -13.43
CA LEU A 133 -48.60 -19.24 -13.53
C LEU A 133 -49.81 -20.20 -13.59
N ALA A 134 -50.97 -19.80 -13.05
CA ALA A 134 -52.17 -20.65 -13.07
C ALA A 134 -52.85 -20.71 -14.45
N VAL A 135 -52.71 -19.67 -15.28
CA VAL A 135 -53.34 -19.61 -16.62
C VAL A 135 -52.59 -20.50 -17.63
N ILE A 136 -51.27 -20.66 -17.48
CA ILE A 136 -50.44 -21.43 -18.43
C ILE A 136 -50.68 -22.95 -18.29
N ILE A 137 -51.02 -23.44 -17.09
CA ILE A 137 -51.21 -24.88 -16.82
C ILE A 137 -52.58 -25.39 -17.34
N LEU A 138 -53.55 -24.51 -17.57
CA LEU A 138 -54.92 -24.89 -17.97
C LEU A 138 -55.18 -24.86 -19.50
N GLN A 139 -54.17 -24.58 -20.33
CA GLN A 139 -54.35 -24.44 -21.79
C GLN A 139 -53.54 -25.41 -22.67
N HIS A 140 -53.02 -26.51 -22.12
CA HIS A 140 -52.46 -27.61 -22.93
C HIS A 140 -53.00 -28.98 -22.45
N PRO A 141 -54.05 -29.53 -23.06
CA PRO A 141 -54.20 -30.99 -23.19
C PRO A 141 -53.24 -31.56 -24.24
#